data_AF-A0A838R6G3-F1
#
_entry.id   AF-A0A838R6G3-F1
#
_cell.length_a   1.000
_cell.length_b   1.000
_cell.length_c   1.000
_cell.angle_alpha   90.00
_cell.angle_beta   90.00
_cell.angle_gamma   90.00
#
_symmetry.space_group_name_H-M   'P 1'
#
loop_
_entity.id
_entity.type
_entity.pdbx_description
1 polymer ?
#
loop_
_entity_poly.entity_id
_entity_poly.type
_entity_poly.pdbx_seq_one_letter_code
_entity_poly.pdbx_strand_id
1 'polypeptide(L)'
;MRTPIAAGLVLTGLVLVGCGGRRAVEIDSDGQLAGNRWTATLATPANLVGALQVKGTGWMGPGDGDDSSSTSAGVSISNSAPGGRHPWHVHVGRCGQDRGIFGPAGEYPLLEVGGDGEADADVDLPVPLPMQGQYFIDVHASPSNMGTIVACGN
;
A
#
# COMPACT_ATOMS: atom_id res chain seq x y z
N MET A 1 22.52 38.95 71.27
CA MET A 1 21.59 39.61 70.33
C MET A 1 20.55 38.60 69.86
N ARG A 2 19.33 39.09 69.59
CA ARG A 2 18.04 38.41 69.51
C ARG A 2 17.85 37.52 68.25
N THR A 3 17.30 36.30 68.44
CA THR A 3 16.31 35.49 67.64
C THR A 3 16.35 35.45 66.09
N PRO A 4 15.79 34.44 65.36
CA PRO A 4 14.61 33.63 65.72
C PRO A 4 14.58 32.12 65.32
N ILE A 5 13.53 31.48 65.87
CA ILE A 5 12.96 30.16 65.58
C ILE A 5 12.08 30.23 64.32
N ALA A 6 12.10 29.18 63.48
CA ALA A 6 11.02 28.81 62.54
C ALA A 6 11.12 27.29 62.28
N ALA A 7 10.17 26.45 62.73
CA ALA A 7 8.95 26.05 62.00
C ALA A 7 9.32 25.56 60.58
N GLY A 8 9.40 24.27 60.25
CA GLY A 8 8.45 23.19 60.50
C GLY A 8 7.65 22.95 59.22
N LEU A 9 7.86 21.84 58.50
CA LEU A 9 6.83 21.18 57.69
C LEU A 9 7.33 19.81 57.20
N VAL A 10 6.60 18.76 57.60
CA VAL A 10 6.70 17.39 57.08
C VAL A 10 5.98 17.33 55.74
N LEU A 11 6.61 16.80 54.70
CA LEU A 11 5.95 16.43 53.44
C LEU A 11 6.20 14.96 53.14
N THR A 12 5.14 14.19 53.35
CA THR A 12 4.99 12.76 53.03
C THR A 12 5.06 12.57 51.52
N GLY A 13 6.11 11.91 51.03
CA GLY A 13 6.26 11.56 49.62
C GLY A 13 5.41 10.35 49.25
N LEU A 14 4.34 10.58 48.49
CA LEU A 14 3.50 9.55 47.88
C LEU A 14 4.24 8.99 46.65
N VAL A 15 4.70 7.74 46.70
CA VAL A 15 5.33 7.09 45.54
C VAL A 15 4.25 6.45 44.67
N LEU A 16 3.85 7.14 43.61
CA LEU A 16 3.08 6.56 42.51
C LEU A 16 4.07 5.95 41.50
N VAL A 17 4.35 4.64 41.62
CA VAL A 17 4.98 3.88 40.52
C VAL A 17 3.88 3.59 39.49
N GLY A 18 3.73 4.51 38.55
CA GLY A 18 2.80 4.41 37.43
C GLY A 18 3.49 4.02 36.13
N CYS A 19 3.00 2.92 35.55
CA CYS A 19 2.92 2.58 34.13
C CYS A 19 4.22 2.42 33.31
N GLY A 20 4.55 1.15 33.06
CA GLY A 20 4.44 0.57 31.72
C GLY A 20 5.18 1.30 30.62
N GLY A 21 6.38 0.79 30.30
CA GLY A 21 7.17 1.20 29.15
C GLY A 21 6.39 1.08 27.85
N ARG A 22 5.69 2.15 27.48
CA ARG A 22 5.39 2.44 26.09
C ARG A 22 6.68 2.99 25.51
N ARG A 23 7.52 2.10 24.97
CA ARG A 23 8.50 2.54 23.97
C ARG A 23 7.67 3.23 22.90
N ALA A 24 7.81 4.55 22.78
CA ALA A 24 7.31 5.24 21.62
C ALA A 24 7.92 4.51 20.41
N VAL A 25 7.08 4.07 19.48
CA VAL A 25 7.55 3.71 18.15
C VAL A 25 8.04 5.04 17.58
N GLU A 26 9.34 5.28 17.65
CA GLU A 26 9.95 6.42 16.98
C GLU A 26 9.79 6.19 15.48
N ILE A 27 9.07 7.09 14.82
CA ILE A 27 9.03 7.11 13.36
C ILE A 27 10.40 7.61 12.93
N ASP A 28 11.24 6.65 12.55
CA ASP A 28 12.51 6.93 11.89
C ASP A 28 12.23 7.71 10.62
N SER A 29 12.73 8.94 10.56
CA SER A 29 12.56 9.82 9.41
C SER A 29 13.61 9.56 8.32
N ASP A 30 14.64 8.76 8.64
CA ASP A 30 15.68 8.29 7.71
C ASP A 30 15.31 6.91 7.13
N GLY A 31 14.44 6.16 7.81
CA GLY A 31 13.83 4.92 7.35
C GLY A 31 12.71 5.18 6.34
N GLN A 32 13.10 5.39 5.07
CA GLN A 32 12.23 5.45 3.90
C GLN A 32 11.28 6.66 3.89
N LEU A 33 11.58 7.63 3.01
CA LEU A 33 10.66 8.69 2.64
C LEU A 33 9.31 8.09 2.18
N ALA A 34 8.35 8.01 3.10
CA ALA A 34 6.95 7.69 2.82
C ALA A 34 6.29 8.66 1.83
N GLY A 35 7.01 9.67 1.34
CA GLY A 35 6.55 10.63 0.32
C GLY A 35 6.59 10.12 -1.11
N ASN A 36 7.28 9.01 -1.42
CA ASN A 36 7.45 8.52 -2.80
C ASN A 36 6.73 7.21 -3.09
N ARG A 37 5.88 6.71 -2.19
CA ARG A 37 5.10 5.49 -2.43
C ARG A 37 3.64 5.86 -2.66
N TRP A 38 3.10 5.46 -3.80
CA TRP A 38 1.66 5.52 -4.06
C TRP A 38 1.03 4.17 -3.70
N THR A 39 -0.20 4.21 -3.21
CA THR A 39 -0.96 3.02 -2.81
C THR A 39 -2.41 3.15 -3.26
N ALA A 40 -3.03 2.04 -3.62
CA ALA A 40 -4.42 1.94 -4.02
C ALA A 40 -5.17 0.86 -3.22
N THR A 41 -6.46 1.08 -3.02
CA THR A 41 -7.40 0.03 -2.62
C THR A 41 -8.24 -0.37 -3.83
N LEU A 42 -8.20 -1.66 -4.18
CA LEU A 42 -8.88 -2.20 -5.35
C LEU A 42 -10.23 -2.80 -4.93
N ALA A 43 -11.23 -2.60 -5.77
CA ALA A 43 -12.54 -3.23 -5.63
C ALA A 43 -13.11 -3.59 -7.00
N THR A 44 -14.01 -4.57 -7.00
CA THR A 44 -14.83 -4.90 -8.17
C THR A 44 -15.57 -3.66 -8.70
N PRO A 45 -15.51 -3.37 -10.01
CA PRO A 45 -16.25 -2.27 -10.62
C PRO A 45 -17.76 -2.35 -10.35
N ALA A 46 -18.40 -1.18 -10.20
CA ALA A 46 -19.80 -1.06 -9.78
C ALA A 46 -20.79 -1.85 -10.67
N ASN A 47 -20.50 -2.01 -11.95
CA ASN A 47 -21.32 -2.78 -12.89
C ASN A 47 -21.25 -4.31 -12.71
N LEU A 48 -20.31 -4.80 -11.89
CA LEU A 48 -20.12 -6.23 -11.61
C LEU A 48 -20.36 -6.57 -10.12
N VAL A 49 -20.67 -5.57 -9.29
CA VAL A 49 -21.00 -5.78 -7.88
C VAL A 49 -22.23 -6.70 -7.77
N GLY A 50 -22.11 -7.72 -6.92
CA GLY A 50 -23.12 -8.77 -6.73
C GLY A 50 -22.90 -10.02 -7.59
N ALA A 51 -22.13 -9.92 -8.67
CA ALA A 51 -21.62 -11.07 -9.42
C ALA A 51 -20.18 -11.41 -9.01
N LEU A 52 -19.36 -10.39 -8.77
CA LEU A 52 -17.98 -10.51 -8.29
C LEU A 52 -17.79 -9.66 -7.02
N GLN A 53 -16.84 -10.07 -6.18
CA GLN A 53 -16.49 -9.39 -4.93
C GLN A 53 -14.97 -9.36 -4.70
N VAL A 54 -14.21 -9.25 -5.79
CA VAL A 54 -12.75 -9.14 -5.73
C VAL A 54 -12.40 -7.83 -5.05
N LYS A 55 -11.49 -7.92 -4.08
CA LYS A 55 -10.94 -6.79 -3.34
C LYS A 55 -9.44 -6.94 -3.27
N GLY A 56 -8.73 -5.83 -3.11
CA GLY A 56 -7.28 -5.88 -3.09
C GLY A 56 -6.63 -4.58 -2.65
N THR A 57 -5.31 -4.60 -2.66
CA THR A 57 -4.47 -3.44 -2.46
C THR A 57 -3.36 -3.45 -3.49
N GLY A 58 -2.87 -2.28 -3.87
CA GLY A 58 -1.72 -2.15 -4.74
C GLY A 58 -0.85 -0.98 -4.37
N TRP A 59 0.34 -0.94 -4.93
CA TRP A 59 1.33 0.09 -4.64
C TRP A 59 2.29 0.27 -5.82
N MET A 60 2.93 1.44 -5.86
CA MET A 60 4.17 1.66 -6.61
C MET A 60 5.13 2.51 -5.78
N GLY A 61 6.43 2.34 -5.98
CA GLY A 61 7.46 3.12 -5.31
C GLY A 61 8.79 3.04 -6.05
N PRO A 62 9.86 3.61 -5.47
CA PRO A 62 11.20 3.50 -6.03
C PRO A 62 11.57 2.03 -6.27
N GLY A 63 12.38 1.79 -7.30
CA GLY A 63 12.95 0.48 -7.59
C GLY A 63 13.76 -0.09 -6.43
N ASP A 64 13.96 -1.40 -6.46
CA ASP A 64 14.78 -2.12 -5.50
C ASP A 64 16.18 -1.50 -5.32
N GLY A 65 16.65 -1.46 -4.07
CA GLY A 65 17.98 -0.93 -3.74
C GLY A 65 18.16 0.57 -3.99
N ASP A 66 17.07 1.34 -3.97
CA ASP A 66 17.04 2.79 -4.25
C ASP A 66 17.45 3.16 -5.69
N ASP A 67 17.25 2.25 -6.65
CA ASP A 67 17.48 2.55 -8.06
C ASP A 67 16.44 3.55 -8.59
N SER A 68 16.84 4.82 -8.64
CA SER A 68 16.02 5.91 -9.17
C SER A 68 15.65 5.77 -10.66
N SER A 69 16.26 4.82 -11.38
CA SER A 69 15.95 4.54 -12.78
C SER A 69 14.84 3.51 -12.99
N SER A 70 14.39 2.86 -11.93
CA SER A 70 13.32 1.87 -11.96
C SER A 70 12.19 2.19 -10.97
N THR A 71 11.06 1.52 -11.17
CA THR A 71 9.85 1.64 -10.33
C THR A 71 9.39 0.24 -9.96
N SER A 72 9.34 -0.07 -8.68
CA SER A 72 8.69 -1.29 -8.20
C SER A 72 7.20 -1.05 -8.05
N ALA A 73 6.39 -2.02 -8.47
CA ALA A 73 4.95 -2.02 -8.28
C ALA A 73 4.47 -3.38 -7.80
N GLY A 74 3.36 -3.41 -7.06
CA GLY A 74 2.78 -4.67 -6.61
C GLY A 74 1.28 -4.58 -6.40
N VAL A 75 0.64 -5.73 -6.44
CA VAL A 75 -0.80 -5.89 -6.25
C VAL A 75 -1.08 -7.19 -5.49
N SER A 76 -2.09 -7.11 -4.63
CA SER A 76 -2.65 -8.23 -3.88
C SER A 76 -4.16 -8.23 -4.07
N ILE A 77 -4.75 -9.39 -4.34
CA ILE A 77 -6.20 -9.57 -4.44
C ILE A 77 -6.69 -10.76 -3.62
N SER A 78 -7.95 -10.71 -3.21
CA SER A 78 -8.67 -11.80 -2.55
C SER A 78 -10.09 -11.90 -3.08
N ASN A 79 -10.79 -12.98 -2.70
CA ASN A 79 -12.13 -13.32 -3.19
C ASN A 79 -12.19 -13.51 -4.72
N SER A 80 -11.09 -13.95 -5.33
CA SER A 80 -11.05 -14.34 -6.73
C SER A 80 -11.34 -15.85 -6.87
N ALA A 81 -11.79 -16.28 -8.04
CA ALA A 81 -12.00 -17.69 -8.32
C ALA A 81 -10.64 -18.45 -8.31
N PRO A 82 -10.51 -19.57 -7.54
CA PRO A 82 -9.29 -20.37 -7.53
C PRO A 82 -8.86 -20.83 -8.92
N GLY A 83 -7.55 -20.80 -9.18
CA GLY A 83 -6.97 -21.11 -10.49
C GLY A 83 -7.17 -20.01 -11.55
N GLY A 84 -7.78 -18.88 -11.18
CA GLY A 84 -7.82 -17.68 -12.00
C GLY A 84 -6.41 -17.20 -12.35
N ARG A 85 -6.27 -16.65 -13.56
CA ARG A 85 -5.02 -16.05 -14.04
C ARG A 85 -5.38 -14.68 -14.56
N HIS A 86 -4.98 -13.64 -13.84
CA HIS A 86 -5.41 -12.27 -14.13
C HIS A 86 -4.21 -11.42 -14.53
N PRO A 87 -4.16 -10.91 -15.78
CA PRO A 87 -3.28 -9.80 -16.11
C PRO A 87 -3.63 -8.60 -15.24
N TRP A 88 -2.63 -7.81 -14.87
CA TRP A 88 -2.81 -6.58 -14.11
C TRP A 88 -1.77 -5.58 -14.56
N HIS A 89 -2.10 -4.30 -14.45
CA HIS A 89 -1.14 -3.25 -14.77
C HIS A 89 -1.34 -2.06 -13.84
N VAL A 90 -0.27 -1.29 -13.65
CA VAL A 90 -0.41 0.12 -13.28
C VAL A 90 -0.72 0.90 -14.54
N HIS A 91 -1.72 1.77 -14.47
CA HIS A 91 -2.10 2.70 -15.52
C HIS A 91 -1.97 4.15 -15.06
N VAL A 92 -1.79 5.03 -16.04
CA VAL A 92 -1.84 6.47 -15.85
C VAL A 92 -3.30 6.93 -15.94
N GLY A 93 -3.79 7.66 -14.94
CA GLY A 93 -5.14 8.22 -14.91
C GLY A 93 -5.91 7.80 -13.67
N ARG A 94 -7.17 7.41 -13.85
CA ARG A 94 -8.03 6.83 -12.81
C ARG A 94 -8.84 5.68 -13.39
N CYS A 95 -9.39 4.81 -12.56
CA CYS A 95 -10.38 3.81 -12.96
C CYS A 95 -11.48 4.43 -13.86
N GLY A 96 -11.65 3.88 -15.06
CA GLY A 96 -12.60 4.38 -16.07
C GLY A 96 -12.16 5.62 -16.86
N GLN A 97 -10.98 6.16 -16.57
CA GLN A 97 -10.33 7.28 -17.28
C GLN A 97 -8.87 6.89 -17.58
N ASP A 98 -8.72 5.80 -18.33
CA ASP A 98 -7.44 5.23 -18.71
C ASP A 98 -6.69 6.12 -19.72
N ARG A 99 -5.39 6.32 -19.49
CA ARG A 99 -4.48 7.03 -20.39
C ARG A 99 -3.26 6.20 -20.81
N GLY A 100 -3.30 4.89 -20.57
CA GLY A 100 -2.28 3.92 -20.95
C GLY A 100 -1.53 3.33 -19.75
N ILE A 101 -0.89 2.19 -20.03
CA ILE A 101 -0.08 1.44 -19.07
C ILE A 101 1.16 2.26 -18.69
N PHE A 102 1.49 2.24 -17.41
CA PHE A 102 2.74 2.76 -16.89
C PHE A 102 3.85 1.70 -17.07
N GLY A 103 4.89 2.04 -17.84
CA GLY A 103 5.97 1.10 -18.16
C GLY A 103 5.62 0.10 -19.27
N PRO A 104 6.52 -0.86 -19.58
CA PRO A 104 6.29 -1.86 -20.61
C PRO A 104 5.28 -2.92 -20.15
N ALA A 105 4.19 -3.09 -20.88
CA ALA A 105 3.11 -4.02 -20.52
C ALA A 105 3.57 -5.49 -20.36
N GLY A 106 4.59 -5.91 -21.11
CA GLY A 106 5.11 -7.28 -21.07
C GLY A 106 5.88 -7.64 -19.80
N GLU A 107 6.24 -6.68 -18.96
CA GLU A 107 6.97 -6.93 -17.71
C GLU A 107 6.05 -7.37 -16.57
N TYR A 108 4.74 -7.06 -16.66
CA TYR A 108 3.79 -7.40 -15.61
C TYR A 108 3.51 -8.91 -15.60
N PRO A 109 3.84 -9.62 -14.51
CA PRO A 109 3.51 -11.04 -14.41
C PRO A 109 2.00 -11.21 -14.20
N LEU A 110 1.49 -12.42 -14.43
CA LEU A 110 0.10 -12.73 -14.12
C LEU A 110 -0.09 -12.86 -12.60
N LEU A 111 -1.25 -12.40 -12.11
CA LEU A 111 -1.75 -12.83 -10.82
C LEU A 111 -2.30 -14.26 -10.95
N GLU A 112 -1.62 -15.21 -10.31
CA GLU A 112 -2.05 -16.61 -10.26
C GLU A 112 -2.78 -16.88 -8.95
N VAL A 113 -4.08 -17.16 -9.06
CA VAL A 113 -4.97 -17.26 -7.90
C VAL A 113 -4.87 -18.64 -7.25
N GLY A 114 -4.49 -18.65 -5.98
CA GLY A 114 -4.37 -19.83 -5.13
C GLY A 114 -5.70 -20.53 -4.85
N GLY A 115 -5.62 -21.66 -4.16
CA GLY A 115 -6.79 -22.46 -3.76
C GLY A 115 -7.71 -21.76 -2.76
N ASP A 116 -7.18 -20.77 -2.05
CA ASP A 116 -7.86 -19.88 -1.10
C ASP A 116 -8.53 -18.66 -1.76
N GLY A 117 -8.32 -18.46 -3.07
CA GLY A 117 -8.87 -17.31 -3.79
C GLY A 117 -8.05 -16.03 -3.64
N GLU A 118 -6.81 -16.14 -3.17
CA GLU A 118 -5.86 -15.03 -3.03
C GLU A 118 -4.78 -15.08 -4.12
N ALA A 119 -4.21 -13.92 -4.47
CA ALA A 119 -3.09 -13.82 -5.40
C ALA A 119 -2.29 -12.54 -5.12
N ASP A 120 -0.96 -12.64 -5.27
CA ASP A 120 -0.03 -11.52 -5.15
C ASP A 120 0.94 -11.53 -6.33
N ALA A 121 1.35 -10.35 -6.77
CA ALA A 121 2.35 -10.16 -7.80
C ALA A 121 3.08 -8.83 -7.64
N ASP A 122 4.36 -8.82 -8.00
CA ASP A 122 5.22 -7.64 -8.03
C ASP A 122 6.04 -7.58 -9.32
N VAL A 123 6.50 -6.38 -9.68
CA VAL A 123 7.29 -6.12 -10.87
C VAL A 123 8.21 -4.93 -10.65
N ASP A 124 9.44 -5.02 -11.16
CA ASP A 124 10.35 -3.89 -11.34
C ASP A 124 10.30 -3.40 -12.78
N LEU A 125 9.80 -2.20 -12.98
CA LEU A 125 9.67 -1.59 -14.29
C LEU A 125 10.93 -0.76 -14.58
N PRO A 126 11.51 -0.86 -15.80
CA PRO A 126 12.69 -0.10 -16.20
C PRO A 126 12.32 1.34 -16.60
N VAL A 127 11.54 2.00 -15.76
CA VAL A 127 11.12 3.40 -15.89
C VAL A 127 11.26 4.10 -14.55
N PRO A 128 11.74 5.35 -14.51
CA PRO A 128 11.90 6.07 -13.26
C PRO A 128 10.55 6.39 -12.63
N LEU A 129 10.49 6.33 -11.30
CA LEU A 129 9.28 6.67 -10.56
C LEU A 129 8.90 8.14 -10.79
N PRO A 130 7.65 8.42 -11.22
CA PRO A 130 7.19 9.78 -11.44
C PRO A 130 6.95 10.52 -10.11
N MET A 131 7.41 11.76 -10.02
CA MET A 131 7.18 12.62 -8.83
C MET A 131 5.74 13.10 -8.67
N GLN A 132 4.95 13.06 -9.75
CA GLN A 132 3.58 13.55 -9.79
C GLN A 132 2.78 12.78 -10.84
N GLY A 133 1.48 12.64 -10.59
CA GLY A 133 0.58 11.99 -11.53
C GLY A 133 -0.64 11.44 -10.81
N GLN A 134 -1.49 10.81 -11.60
CA GLN A 134 -2.61 10.02 -11.11
C GLN A 134 -2.41 8.64 -11.69
N TYR A 135 -2.54 7.63 -10.84
CA TYR A 135 -2.30 6.25 -11.19
C TYR A 135 -3.44 5.42 -10.65
N PHE A 136 -3.64 4.28 -11.28
CA PHE A 136 -4.56 3.26 -10.81
C PHE A 136 -4.01 1.89 -11.20
N ILE A 137 -4.46 0.85 -10.51
CA ILE A 137 -4.24 -0.52 -10.94
C ILE A 137 -5.56 -1.07 -11.44
N ASP A 138 -5.52 -1.77 -12.56
CA ASP A 138 -6.59 -2.64 -13.00
C ASP A 138 -6.15 -4.12 -12.97
N VAL A 139 -7.13 -4.98 -12.79
CA VAL A 139 -6.97 -6.43 -12.85
C VAL A 139 -7.98 -6.92 -13.88
N HIS A 140 -7.48 -7.51 -14.96
CA HIS A 140 -8.26 -8.05 -16.06
C HIS A 140 -8.80 -9.45 -15.72
N ALA A 141 -9.91 -9.86 -16.33
CA ALA A 141 -10.56 -11.12 -16.02
C ALA A 141 -9.78 -12.38 -16.45
N SER A 142 -9.02 -12.29 -17.55
CA SER A 142 -8.12 -13.35 -18.02
C SER A 142 -7.27 -12.85 -19.21
N PRO A 143 -6.18 -13.55 -19.60
CA PRO A 143 -5.43 -13.22 -20.81
C PRO A 143 -6.27 -13.25 -22.09
N SER A 144 -7.35 -14.03 -22.11
CA SER A 144 -8.31 -14.12 -23.22
C SER A 144 -9.47 -13.12 -23.13
N ASN A 145 -9.58 -12.36 -22.03
CA ASN A 145 -10.63 -11.38 -21.79
C ASN A 145 -10.07 -10.11 -21.12
N MET A 146 -9.19 -9.41 -21.83
CA MET A 146 -8.58 -8.16 -21.38
C MET A 146 -9.60 -7.02 -21.21
N GLY A 147 -10.73 -7.06 -21.91
CA GLY A 147 -11.73 -5.98 -21.86
C GLY A 147 -12.58 -5.95 -20.59
N THR A 148 -12.53 -7.00 -19.76
CA THR A 148 -13.30 -7.08 -18.52
C THR A 148 -12.37 -6.83 -17.33
N ILE A 149 -12.63 -5.76 -16.58
CA ILE A 149 -11.90 -5.44 -15.36
C ILE A 149 -12.63 -6.03 -14.15
N VAL A 150 -11.95 -6.88 -13.38
CA VAL A 150 -12.51 -7.57 -12.20
C VAL A 150 -12.19 -6.87 -10.89
N ALA A 151 -11.14 -6.05 -10.86
CA ALA A 151 -10.82 -5.14 -9.76
C ALA A 151 -10.11 -3.89 -10.28
N CYS A 152 -10.38 -2.73 -9.67
CA CYS A 152 -9.69 -1.48 -9.98
C CYS A 152 -9.56 -0.61 -8.72
N GLY A 153 -8.46 0.14 -8.59
CA GLY A 153 -8.20 1.04 -7.47
C GLY A 153 -7.24 2.17 -7.82
N ASN A 154 -7.45 3.36 -7.24
CA ASN A 154 -6.57 4.53 -7.36
C ASN A 154 -5.88 4.85 -6.05
#